data_AF-A0A2T4S4M9-F1
#
_entry.id   AF-A0A2T4S4M9-F1
#
_cell.length_a   1.000
_cell.length_b   1.000
_cell.length_c   1.000
_cell.angle_alpha   90.00
_cell.angle_beta   90.00
_cell.angle_gamma   90.00
#
_symmetry.space_group_name_H-M   'P 1'
#
loop_
_entity.id
_entity.type
_entity.pdbx_description
1 polymer ?
#
loop_
_entity_poly.entity_id
_entity_poly.type
_entity_poly.pdbx_seq_one_letter_code
_entity_poly.pdbx_strand_id
1 'polypeptide(L)'
;IPTTAGEIEFDERYDGNPLVNAMCVGIIDHDKIQKGTAKGVGNSVIYVGLKTGRAGIHGATFAAEELSEESESKRPSVQIGDPFVGKKLMEATLEAITYPELVGIQDMGAAGLTSSSSEMAAKGGSGLHMQLEKVPVREEGISPYE
;
A
#
# COMPACT_ATOMS: atom_id res chain seq x y z
N ILE A 1 -5.65 13.77 10.46
CA ILE A 1 -6.85 12.93 10.63
C ILE A 1 -7.03 12.72 12.12
N PRO A 2 -8.14 13.14 12.75
CA PRO A 2 -8.34 12.94 14.18
C PRO A 2 -8.74 11.49 14.51
N THR A 3 -8.30 10.99 15.67
CA THR A 3 -8.86 9.78 16.28
C THR A 3 -10.11 10.18 17.04
N THR A 4 -11.30 9.82 16.54
CA THR A 4 -12.58 10.23 17.12
C THR A 4 -13.17 9.21 18.10
N ALA A 5 -12.79 7.95 17.97
CA ALA A 5 -13.19 6.84 18.83
C ALA A 5 -12.11 5.76 18.84
N GLY A 6 -12.17 4.86 19.82
CA GLY A 6 -11.29 3.71 19.94
C GLY A 6 -11.75 2.79 21.06
N GLU A 7 -11.24 1.57 21.03
CA GLU A 7 -11.46 0.53 22.03
C GLU A 7 -10.09 0.03 22.50
N ILE A 8 -9.95 -0.18 23.81
CA ILE A 8 -8.73 -0.68 24.42
C ILE A 8 -9.14 -1.77 25.40
N GLU A 9 -8.60 -2.97 25.21
CA GLU A 9 -8.79 -4.10 26.10
C GLU A 9 -7.46 -4.66 26.56
N PHE A 10 -7.44 -5.24 27.76
CA PHE A 10 -6.28 -5.89 28.35
C PHE A 10 -6.69 -7.29 28.78
N ASP A 11 -5.97 -8.30 28.28
CA ASP A 11 -6.17 -9.71 28.63
C ASP A 11 -4.84 -10.44 28.43
N GLU A 12 -4.50 -11.38 29.32
CA GLU A 12 -3.25 -12.16 29.26
C GLU A 12 -3.09 -12.93 27.93
N ARG A 13 -4.19 -13.22 27.21
CA ARG A 13 -4.13 -13.86 25.89
C ARG A 13 -3.46 -13.01 24.82
N TYR A 14 -3.37 -11.70 25.03
CA TYR A 14 -2.66 -10.79 24.13
C TYR A 14 -1.17 -10.64 24.50
N ASP A 15 -0.68 -11.33 25.54
CA ASP A 15 0.73 -11.38 25.87
C ASP A 15 1.50 -12.05 24.72
N GLY A 16 2.45 -11.31 24.13
CA GLY A 16 3.22 -11.74 22.97
C GLY A 16 2.58 -11.44 21.60
N ASN A 17 1.24 -11.33 21.52
CA ASN A 17 0.50 -11.07 20.28
C ASN A 17 -0.54 -9.96 20.45
N PRO A 18 -0.13 -8.68 20.53
CA PRO A 18 -1.08 -7.58 20.66
C PRO A 18 -1.89 -7.39 19.37
N LEU A 19 -3.19 -7.14 19.52
CA LEU A 19 -4.05 -6.75 18.40
C LEU A 19 -4.04 -5.24 18.20
N VAL A 20 -3.72 -4.81 16.98
CA VAL A 20 -3.71 -3.41 16.59
C VAL A 20 -4.56 -3.24 15.33
N ASN A 21 -5.83 -2.87 15.53
CA ASN A 21 -6.76 -2.60 14.44
C ASN A 21 -6.94 -1.08 14.28
N ALA A 22 -6.89 -0.60 13.04
CA ALA A 22 -7.10 0.81 12.71
C ALA A 22 -8.23 0.95 11.69
N MET A 23 -9.31 1.63 12.09
CA MET A 23 -10.42 1.98 11.20
C MET A 23 -10.26 3.42 10.71
N CYS A 24 -10.45 3.65 9.40
CA CYS A 24 -10.49 4.97 8.80
C CYS A 24 -11.83 5.20 8.12
N VAL A 25 -12.46 6.35 8.37
CA VAL A 25 -13.73 6.76 7.75
C VAL A 25 -13.53 8.09 7.05
N GLY A 26 -13.90 8.14 5.77
CA GLY A 26 -13.90 9.35 4.94
C GLY A 26 -15.23 9.53 4.24
N ILE A 27 -15.50 10.75 3.79
CA ILE A 27 -16.70 11.10 3.02
C ILE A 27 -16.26 11.43 1.59
N ILE A 28 -17.02 10.95 0.62
CA ILE A 28 -16.80 11.21 -0.80
C ILE A 28 -18.15 11.31 -1.51
N ASP A 29 -18.24 12.19 -2.51
CA ASP A 29 -19.40 12.24 -3.39
C ASP A 29 -19.48 10.93 -4.21
N HIS A 30 -20.69 10.41 -4.40
CA HIS A 30 -20.89 9.10 -5.04
C HIS A 30 -20.31 9.01 -6.46
N ASP A 31 -20.34 10.12 -7.20
CA ASP A 31 -19.81 10.24 -8.56
C ASP A 31 -18.27 10.31 -8.61
N LYS A 32 -17.61 10.60 -7.48
CA LYS A 32 -16.15 10.65 -7.35
C LYS A 32 -15.53 9.34 -6.88
N ILE A 33 -16.33 8.29 -6.63
CA ILE A 33 -15.83 6.98 -6.20
C ILE A 33 -15.03 6.35 -7.34
N GLN A 34 -13.72 6.20 -7.10
CA GLN A 34 -12.81 5.53 -8.01
C GLN A 34 -12.61 4.06 -7.63
N LYS A 35 -12.22 3.25 -8.62
CA LYS A 35 -11.95 1.81 -8.44
C LYS A 35 -10.50 1.48 -8.77
N GLY A 36 -9.94 0.50 -8.08
CA GLY A 36 -8.65 -0.10 -8.42
C GLY A 36 -8.74 -0.98 -9.65
N THR A 37 -8.66 -0.38 -10.83
CA THR A 37 -8.75 -1.09 -12.12
C THR A 37 -7.81 -0.47 -13.14
N ALA A 38 -7.19 -1.30 -13.97
CA ALA A 38 -6.44 -0.86 -15.15
C ALA A 38 -7.19 -1.29 -16.41
N LYS A 39 -7.98 -0.39 -16.99
CA LYS A 39 -8.76 -0.65 -18.21
C LYS A 39 -8.19 0.12 -19.40
N GLY A 40 -8.23 -0.48 -20.58
CA GLY A 40 -7.82 0.16 -21.82
C GLY A 40 -6.33 -0.05 -22.13
N VAL A 41 -6.03 -0.32 -23.40
CA VAL A 41 -4.68 -0.58 -23.89
C VAL A 41 -3.98 0.74 -24.18
N GLY A 42 -2.71 0.84 -23.78
CA GLY A 42 -1.87 2.03 -24.04
C GLY A 42 -1.96 3.12 -22.97
N ASN A 43 -2.77 2.94 -21.93
CA ASN A 43 -2.81 3.85 -20.79
C ASN A 43 -1.52 3.76 -19.97
N SER A 44 -1.06 4.92 -19.51
CA SER A 44 0.07 5.01 -18.58
C SER A 44 -0.34 4.57 -17.18
N VAL A 45 0.56 3.88 -16.48
CA VAL A 45 0.45 3.64 -15.03
C VAL A 45 1.44 4.56 -14.33
N ILE A 46 0.96 5.31 -13.35
CA ILE A 46 1.74 6.31 -12.64
C ILE A 46 1.97 5.83 -11.21
N TYR A 47 3.25 5.79 -10.82
CA TYR A 47 3.66 5.57 -9.44
C TYR A 47 3.68 6.92 -8.70
N VAL A 48 3.03 7.00 -7.54
CA VAL A 48 3.01 8.22 -6.72
C VAL A 48 3.19 7.85 -5.25
N GLY A 49 4.15 8.48 -4.58
CA GLY A 49 4.40 8.26 -3.15
C GLY A 49 5.88 8.33 -2.78
N LEU A 50 6.23 7.63 -1.70
CA LEU A 50 7.61 7.48 -1.25
C LEU A 50 8.44 6.68 -2.27
N LYS A 51 9.75 6.86 -2.26
CA LYS A 51 10.65 5.99 -3.05
C LYS A 51 10.66 4.57 -2.46
N THR A 52 10.63 3.56 -3.31
CA THR A 52 10.69 2.15 -2.94
C THR A 52 12.02 1.84 -2.26
N GLY A 53 11.97 1.09 -1.17
CA GLY A 53 13.13 0.64 -0.39
C GLY A 53 12.93 -0.79 0.08
N ARG A 54 13.91 -1.34 0.80
CA ARG A 54 13.84 -2.74 1.28
C ARG A 54 12.94 -2.96 2.50
N ALA A 55 12.36 -1.89 3.05
CA ALA A 55 11.48 -1.97 4.19
C ALA A 55 10.18 -2.70 3.83
N GLY A 56 9.81 -3.72 4.61
CA GLY A 56 8.57 -4.48 4.37
C GLY A 56 8.68 -5.60 3.34
N ILE A 57 9.88 -5.88 2.80
CA ILE A 57 10.10 -7.09 2.00
C ILE A 57 9.82 -8.31 2.90
N HIS A 58 9.05 -9.26 2.36
CA HIS A 58 8.45 -10.39 3.08
C HIS A 58 7.44 -10.03 4.18
N GLY A 59 7.02 -8.77 4.32
CA GLY A 59 6.06 -8.36 5.35
C GLY A 59 4.70 -9.07 5.25
N ALA A 60 4.25 -9.38 4.04
CA ALA A 60 3.03 -10.17 3.82
C ALA A 60 3.16 -11.61 4.31
N THR A 61 4.32 -12.23 4.12
CA THR A 61 4.62 -13.59 4.59
C THR A 61 4.78 -13.59 6.11
N PHE A 62 5.51 -12.61 6.65
CA PHE A 62 5.69 -12.44 8.09
C PHE A 62 4.35 -12.27 8.82
N ALA A 63 3.43 -11.48 8.27
CA ALA A 63 2.09 -11.30 8.85
C ALA A 63 1.21 -12.57 8.81
N ALA A 64 1.61 -13.60 8.05
CA ALA A 64 0.90 -14.87 7.93
C ALA A 64 1.60 -16.02 8.67
N GLU A 65 2.79 -15.80 9.24
CA GLU A 65 3.53 -16.79 10.01
C GLU A 65 3.22 -16.70 11.51
N GLU A 66 3.36 -17.82 12.23
CA GLU A 66 3.27 -17.84 13.68
C GLU A 66 4.49 -17.15 14.31
N LEU A 67 4.25 -16.18 15.20
CA LEU A 67 5.30 -15.43 15.87
C LEU A 67 5.99 -16.33 16.91
N SER A 68 7.28 -16.61 16.69
CA SER A 68 8.16 -17.39 17.58
C SER A 68 9.40 -16.58 17.99
N GLU A 69 10.20 -17.06 18.95
CA GLU A 69 11.47 -16.39 19.30
C GLU A 69 12.42 -16.22 18.10
N GLU A 70 12.39 -17.13 17.11
CA GLU A 70 13.17 -16.99 15.87
C GLU A 70 12.68 -15.84 14.97
N SER A 71 11.39 -15.48 15.08
CA SER A 71 10.78 -14.40 14.30
C SER A 71 11.25 -13.01 14.73
N GLU A 72 11.90 -12.86 15.90
CA GLU A 72 12.53 -11.60 16.33
C GLU A 72 13.60 -11.11 15.35
N SER A 73 14.28 -12.02 14.67
CA SER A 73 15.29 -11.69 13.64
C SER A 73 14.67 -11.07 12.37
N LYS A 74 13.35 -11.22 12.17
CA LYS A 74 12.58 -10.71 11.02
C LYS A 74 12.00 -9.30 11.23
N ARG A 75 12.36 -8.62 12.32
CA ARG A 75 12.06 -7.19 12.56
C ARG A 75 12.37 -6.22 11.38
N PRO A 76 13.31 -6.48 10.44
CA PRO A 76 13.50 -5.63 9.26
C PRO A 76 12.27 -5.52 8.33
N SER A 77 11.27 -6.40 8.47
CA SER A 77 10.03 -6.38 7.68
C SER A 77 9.02 -5.30 8.09
N VAL A 78 9.35 -4.41 9.04
CA VAL A 78 8.47 -3.30 9.44
C VAL A 78 8.55 -2.17 8.43
N GLN A 79 7.38 -1.74 7.93
CA GLN A 79 7.27 -0.59 7.03
C GLN A 79 7.55 0.72 7.77
N ILE A 80 8.33 1.59 7.14
CA ILE A 80 8.63 2.93 7.66
C ILE A 80 7.66 3.92 7.00
N GLY A 81 6.73 4.46 7.78
CA GLY A 81 5.78 5.47 7.33
C GLY A 81 6.34 6.90 7.41
N ASP A 82 5.93 7.76 6.47
CA ASP A 82 6.14 9.21 6.52
C ASP A 82 4.77 9.92 6.45
N PRO A 83 4.26 10.46 7.56
CA PRO A 83 2.94 11.10 7.58
C PRO A 83 2.91 12.43 6.79
N PHE A 84 4.04 13.10 6.57
CA PHE A 84 4.09 14.33 5.78
C PHE A 84 3.93 14.04 4.30
N VAL A 85 4.61 12.99 3.80
CA VAL A 85 4.37 12.49 2.45
C VAL A 85 2.97 11.91 2.34
N GLY A 86 2.48 11.20 3.35
CA GLY A 86 1.11 10.70 3.41
C GLY A 86 0.06 11.80 3.25
N LYS A 87 0.23 12.94 3.93
CA LYS A 87 -0.66 14.11 3.76
C LYS A 87 -0.62 14.66 2.33
N LYS A 88 0.57 14.81 1.74
CA LYS A 88 0.70 15.28 0.35
C LYS A 88 0.06 14.31 -0.64
N LEU A 89 0.27 13.01 -0.45
CA LEU A 89 -0.32 11.96 -1.28
C LEU A 89 -1.85 11.97 -1.20
N MET A 90 -2.41 12.17 -0.01
CA MET A 90 -3.85 12.30 0.19
C MET A 90 -4.43 13.47 -0.61
N GLU A 91 -3.84 14.67 -0.50
CA GLU A 91 -4.31 15.85 -1.25
C GLU A 91 -4.17 15.63 -2.77
N ALA A 92 -3.03 15.15 -3.23
CA ALA A 92 -2.80 14.86 -4.65
C ALA A 92 -3.77 13.80 -5.19
N THR A 93 -4.11 12.80 -4.37
CA THR A 93 -5.09 11.77 -4.74
C THR A 93 -6.50 12.35 -4.84
N LEU A 94 -6.92 13.16 -3.88
CA LEU A 94 -8.23 13.82 -3.90
C LEU A 94 -8.38 14.79 -5.07
N GLU A 95 -7.28 15.41 -5.51
CA GLU A 95 -7.26 16.22 -6.74
C GLU A 95 -7.30 15.31 -7.98
N ALA A 96 -6.49 14.24 -8.01
CA ALA A 96 -6.41 13.29 -9.13
C ALA A 96 -7.77 12.67 -9.50
N ILE A 97 -8.61 12.35 -8.51
CA ILE A 97 -9.94 11.77 -8.77
C ILE A 97 -10.93 12.74 -9.43
N THR A 98 -10.59 14.03 -9.54
CA THR A 98 -11.41 15.02 -10.25
C THR A 98 -11.12 15.08 -11.75
N TYR A 99 -10.02 14.47 -12.19
CA TYR A 99 -9.64 14.44 -13.61
C TYR A 99 -10.41 13.33 -14.33
N PRO A 100 -11.16 13.66 -15.41
CA PRO A 100 -11.93 12.67 -16.15
C PRO A 100 -11.07 11.62 -16.86
N GLU A 101 -9.77 11.88 -17.04
CA GLU A 101 -8.82 10.94 -17.64
C GLU A 101 -8.36 9.84 -16.66
N LEU A 102 -8.64 9.96 -15.36
CA LEU A 102 -8.28 8.93 -14.39
C LEU A 102 -9.13 7.68 -14.62
N VAL A 103 -8.46 6.58 -14.99
CA VAL A 103 -9.13 5.29 -15.26
C VAL A 103 -9.40 4.50 -13.98
N GLY A 104 -8.49 4.60 -13.02
CA GLY A 104 -8.55 3.86 -11.77
C GLY A 104 -7.37 4.19 -10.88
N ILE A 105 -7.48 3.82 -9.60
CA ILE A 105 -6.47 4.09 -8.58
C ILE A 105 -6.48 2.95 -7.55
N GLN A 106 -5.28 2.51 -7.15
CA GLN A 106 -5.08 1.43 -6.19
C GLN A 106 -3.93 1.83 -5.25
N ASP A 107 -4.10 1.57 -3.96
CA ASP A 107 -3.05 1.74 -2.97
C ASP A 107 -2.03 0.59 -3.03
N MET A 108 -0.86 0.82 -2.43
CA MET A 108 0.22 -0.16 -2.38
C MET A 108 0.43 -0.60 -0.93
N GLY A 109 -0.06 -1.80 -0.61
CA GLY A 109 0.07 -2.42 0.71
C GLY A 109 0.98 -3.65 0.69
N ALA A 110 0.49 -4.74 1.28
CA ALA A 110 1.17 -6.04 1.27
C ALA A 110 1.52 -6.48 -0.17
N ALA A 111 2.75 -6.97 -0.36
CA ALA A 111 3.33 -7.33 -1.67
C ALA A 111 3.47 -6.18 -2.69
N GLY A 112 3.26 -4.92 -2.27
CA GLY A 112 3.71 -3.72 -2.96
C GLY A 112 3.28 -3.62 -4.42
N LEU A 113 4.25 -3.40 -5.32
CA LEU A 113 4.01 -3.24 -6.76
C LEU A 113 3.36 -4.48 -7.36
N THR A 114 3.76 -5.67 -6.92
CA THR A 114 3.31 -6.93 -7.50
C THR A 114 1.82 -7.14 -7.27
N SER A 115 1.33 -6.98 -6.03
CA SER A 115 -0.10 -7.12 -5.73
C SER A 115 -0.92 -6.02 -6.39
N SER A 116 -0.56 -4.76 -6.16
CA SER A 116 -1.33 -3.62 -6.68
C SER A 116 -1.45 -3.63 -8.20
N SER A 117 -0.36 -3.92 -8.93
CA SER A 117 -0.39 -4.02 -10.40
C SER A 117 -1.20 -5.22 -10.88
N SER A 118 -0.96 -6.41 -10.35
CA SER A 118 -1.65 -7.64 -10.80
C SER A 118 -3.16 -7.57 -10.51
N GLU A 119 -3.56 -7.04 -9.36
CA GLU A 119 -4.96 -6.87 -9.00
C GLU A 119 -5.67 -5.87 -9.90
N MET A 120 -5.06 -4.70 -10.16
CA MET A 120 -5.64 -3.70 -11.05
C MET A 120 -5.80 -4.26 -12.47
N ALA A 121 -4.79 -4.97 -12.97
CA ALA A 121 -4.82 -5.61 -14.29
C ALA A 121 -5.96 -6.65 -14.37
N ALA A 122 -6.04 -7.54 -13.39
CA ALA A 122 -7.06 -8.58 -13.31
C ALA A 122 -8.48 -7.98 -13.25
N LYS A 123 -8.71 -7.00 -12.37
CA LYS A 123 -10.02 -6.30 -12.24
C LYS A 123 -10.40 -5.55 -13.52
N GLY A 124 -9.41 -5.09 -14.30
CA GLY A 124 -9.61 -4.39 -15.55
C GLY A 124 -9.70 -5.28 -16.80
N GLY A 125 -9.48 -6.59 -16.66
CA GLY A 125 -9.41 -7.52 -17.79
C GLY A 125 -8.26 -7.20 -18.76
N SER A 126 -7.14 -6.71 -18.23
CA SER A 126 -5.99 -6.25 -19.00
C SER A 126 -4.68 -6.87 -18.45
N GLY A 127 -3.55 -6.52 -19.07
CA GLY A 127 -2.22 -6.79 -18.54
C GLY A 127 -1.46 -5.49 -18.31
N LEU A 128 -0.41 -5.54 -17.50
CA LEU A 128 0.50 -4.41 -17.26
C LEU A 128 1.93 -4.78 -17.65
N HIS A 129 2.59 -3.88 -18.36
CA HIS A 129 4.01 -3.96 -18.65
C HIS A 129 4.76 -2.99 -17.76
N MET A 130 5.58 -3.51 -16.84
CA MET A 130 6.31 -2.72 -15.86
C MET A 130 7.79 -2.66 -16.20
N GLN A 131 8.33 -1.45 -16.21
CA GLN A 131 9.76 -1.16 -16.33
C GLN A 131 10.29 -0.82 -14.94
N LEU A 132 10.83 -1.82 -14.24
CA LEU A 132 11.24 -1.68 -12.83
C LEU A 132 12.37 -0.65 -12.67
N GLU A 133 13.19 -0.45 -13.69
CA GLU A 133 14.22 0.59 -13.75
C GLU A 133 13.67 2.02 -13.66
N LYS A 134 12.37 2.23 -13.89
CA LYS A 134 11.69 3.53 -13.74
C LYS A 134 11.08 3.73 -12.36
N VAL A 135 11.06 2.70 -11.52
CA VAL A 135 10.54 2.80 -10.16
C VAL A 135 11.50 3.68 -9.34
N PRO A 136 11.03 4.76 -8.70
CA PRO A 136 11.90 5.58 -7.86
C PRO A 136 12.38 4.78 -6.64
N VAL A 137 13.68 4.49 -6.56
CA VAL A 137 14.28 3.75 -5.44
C VAL A 137 15.01 4.66 -4.46
N ARG A 138 14.97 4.32 -3.17
CA ARG A 138 15.66 5.03 -2.09
C ARG A 138 17.09 4.53 -1.88
N GLU A 139 17.32 3.25 -2.19
CA GLU A 139 18.57 2.54 -1.92
C GLU A 139 19.18 2.05 -3.23
N GLU A 140 20.51 2.11 -3.33
CA GLU A 140 21.22 1.53 -4.47
C GLU A 140 21.21 0.00 -4.41
N GLY A 141 21.36 -0.63 -5.58
CA GLY A 141 21.48 -2.08 -5.71
C GLY A 141 20.24 -2.88 -5.34
N ILE A 142 19.04 -2.26 -5.31
CA ILE A 142 17.78 -3.00 -5.24
C ILE A 142 17.69 -3.92 -6.46
N SER A 143 17.53 -5.22 -6.21
CA SER A 143 17.32 -6.19 -7.26
C SER A 143 15.89 -6.10 -7.81
N PRO A 144 15.62 -6.58 -9.03
CA PRO A 144 14.25 -6.60 -9.58
C PRO A 144 13.23 -7.40 -8.75
N TYR A 145 13.69 -8.28 -7.84
CA TYR A 145 12.84 -9.02 -6.93
C TYR A 145 12.40 -8.19 -5.71
N GLU A 146 13.28 -7.32 -5.24
CA GLU A 146 13.08 -6.44 -4.09
C GLU A 146 12.26 -5.19 -4.46
#